data_AF-A0A268JUJ1-F1
#
_entry.id   AF-A0A268JUJ1-F1
#
_cell.length_a   1.000
_cell.length_b   1.000
_cell.length_c   1.000
_cell.angle_alpha   90.00
_cell.angle_beta   90.00
_cell.angle_gamma   90.00
#
_symmetry.space_group_name_H-M   'P 1'
#
loop_
_entity.id
_entity.type
_entity.pdbx_description
1 polymer ?
#
loop_
_entity_poly.entity_id
_entity_poly.type
_entity_poly.pdbx_seq_one_letter_code
_entity_poly.pdbx_strand_id
1 'polypeptide(L)'
;MTFLEKIKPHLISDDILIQEVVLHALHDFPNVPEEWTNELLKEAFRNKEKQSSIMIYVENQTFNEEAVRILIENIPLMEPSKRHLAVNLVHRIEPELALKYKEQLQEYIPKRTWSLYELLLHGTEEEVYSEYGQILNDLEQAGSEQHNFYIIAKKLAACLVKKGWVTEDEIDLVLEDELKEKWFSFNGTLTVYMIGLLKLQRYIPLLVSLLDRDDDSLLEEVSVTLTSFQSDEVVKEVAPYLRKDNSIIYAASIVENIKSDFGVMVLREAYRSAKELDHQDILIEALCHQLLEEALPEINEHMKLDYSSGLVDIEQTVYSYFSILGLEHRELAHWRQVALERELDFRLKGHDLPLAPVRNENKVGRNDPCICGSGNKYKKCCGK
;
A
#
# COMPACT_ATOMS: atom_id res chain seq x y z
N MET A 1 11.58 -18.50 -14.50
CA MET A 1 11.82 -17.86 -13.19
C MET A 1 10.53 -17.23 -12.72
N THR A 2 10.16 -17.44 -11.46
CA THR A 2 9.05 -16.74 -10.82
C THR A 2 9.38 -15.26 -10.62
N PHE A 3 8.38 -14.45 -10.29
CA PHE A 3 8.56 -13.03 -9.95
C PHE A 3 9.58 -12.83 -8.81
N LEU A 4 9.42 -13.56 -7.70
CA LEU A 4 10.34 -13.49 -6.56
C LEU A 4 11.76 -13.94 -6.93
N GLU A 5 11.93 -14.96 -7.78
CA GLU A 5 13.25 -15.37 -8.26
C GLU A 5 13.96 -14.29 -9.09
N LYS A 6 13.20 -13.49 -9.84
CA LYS A 6 13.73 -12.34 -10.60
C LYS A 6 14.14 -11.19 -9.69
N ILE A 7 13.39 -10.93 -8.63
CA ILE A 7 13.65 -9.81 -7.71
C ILE A 7 14.74 -10.11 -6.68
N LYS A 8 14.84 -11.36 -6.17
CA LYS A 8 15.75 -11.70 -5.08
C LYS A 8 17.20 -11.21 -5.27
N PRO A 9 17.84 -11.36 -6.45
CA PRO A 9 19.20 -10.87 -6.66
C PRO A 9 19.36 -9.36 -6.44
N HIS A 10 18.27 -8.59 -6.53
CA HIS A 10 18.23 -7.14 -6.45
C HIS A 10 17.70 -6.62 -5.10
N LEU A 11 17.40 -7.51 -4.15
CA LEU A 11 16.83 -7.16 -2.84
C LEU A 11 17.65 -6.12 -2.06
N ILE A 12 18.98 -6.18 -2.18
CA ILE A 12 19.92 -5.24 -1.55
C ILE A 12 20.83 -4.57 -2.60
N SER A 13 20.28 -4.30 -3.79
CA SER A 13 20.98 -3.70 -4.93
C SER A 13 21.77 -2.44 -4.56
N ASP A 14 22.99 -2.31 -5.09
CA ASP A 14 23.79 -1.08 -5.01
C ASP A 14 23.29 -0.01 -6.00
N ASP A 15 22.54 -0.39 -7.03
CA ASP A 15 21.81 0.56 -7.86
C ASP A 15 20.53 0.97 -7.14
N ILE A 16 20.46 2.25 -6.78
CA ILE A 16 19.39 2.83 -5.98
C ILE A 16 18.04 2.82 -6.70
N LEU A 17 18.02 3.00 -8.02
CA LEU A 17 16.78 3.00 -8.81
C LEU A 17 16.16 1.61 -8.80
N ILE A 18 17.01 0.59 -9.00
CA ILE A 18 16.59 -0.81 -8.94
C ILE A 18 16.12 -1.14 -7.52
N GLN A 19 16.83 -0.68 -6.49
CA GLN A 19 16.45 -0.91 -5.10
C GLN A 19 15.07 -0.33 -4.76
N GLU A 20 14.76 0.90 -5.18
CA GLU A 20 13.45 1.52 -4.93
C GLU A 20 12.32 0.75 -5.64
N VAL A 21 12.50 0.39 -6.91
CA VAL A 21 11.49 -0.42 -7.64
C VAL A 21 11.26 -1.78 -6.98
N VAL A 22 12.33 -2.43 -6.49
CA VAL A 22 12.20 -3.68 -5.73
C VAL A 22 11.44 -3.46 -4.43
N LEU A 23 11.72 -2.39 -3.68
CA LEU A 23 11.01 -2.10 -2.43
C LEU A 23 9.53 -1.82 -2.65
N HIS A 24 9.17 -1.02 -3.66
CA HIS A 24 7.78 -0.76 -4.05
C HIS A 24 7.07 -2.07 -4.41
N ALA A 25 7.70 -2.88 -5.27
CA ALA A 25 7.11 -4.13 -5.70
C ALA A 25 6.91 -5.12 -4.53
N LEU A 26 7.76 -5.09 -3.51
CA LEU A 26 7.60 -5.92 -2.31
C LEU A 26 6.52 -5.39 -1.37
N HIS A 27 6.37 -4.07 -1.25
CA HIS A 27 5.38 -3.44 -0.38
C HIS A 27 3.95 -3.87 -0.73
N ASP A 28 3.64 -3.98 -2.03
CA ASP A 28 2.29 -4.32 -2.50
C ASP A 28 2.11 -5.81 -2.81
N PHE A 29 3.20 -6.56 -3.01
CA PHE A 29 3.14 -7.98 -3.33
C PHE A 29 2.85 -8.83 -2.08
N PRO A 30 1.82 -9.69 -2.08
CA PRO A 30 1.53 -10.54 -0.95
C PRO A 30 2.52 -11.72 -0.85
N ASN A 31 2.71 -12.25 0.36
CA ASN A 31 3.52 -13.45 0.62
C ASN A 31 5.03 -13.28 0.34
N VAL A 32 5.59 -12.10 0.59
CA VAL A 32 7.05 -11.91 0.62
C VAL A 32 7.67 -12.84 1.68
N PRO A 33 8.77 -13.55 1.39
CA PRO A 33 9.44 -14.39 2.38
C PRO A 33 9.93 -13.57 3.57
N GLU A 34 9.60 -13.99 4.80
CA GLU A 34 9.95 -13.25 6.03
C GLU A 34 11.47 -13.02 6.21
N GLU A 35 12.31 -13.90 5.68
CA GLU A 35 13.77 -13.74 5.70
C GLU A 35 14.25 -12.52 4.91
N TRP A 36 13.45 -12.05 3.95
CA TRP A 36 13.81 -10.86 3.17
C TRP A 36 13.63 -9.60 4.01
N THR A 37 12.64 -9.58 4.91
CA THR A 37 12.52 -8.52 5.93
C THR A 37 13.80 -8.44 6.76
N ASN A 38 14.37 -9.59 7.16
CA ASN A 38 15.62 -9.64 7.94
C ASN A 38 16.80 -9.06 7.15
N GLU A 39 16.96 -9.45 5.89
CA GLU A 39 18.02 -8.95 5.02
C GLU A 39 17.90 -7.43 4.77
N LEU A 40 16.69 -6.96 4.49
CA LEU A 40 16.39 -5.54 4.30
C LEU A 40 16.66 -4.73 5.57
N LEU A 41 16.21 -5.19 6.74
CA LEU A 41 16.49 -4.50 8.00
C LEU A 41 17.99 -4.42 8.28
N LYS A 42 18.76 -5.50 8.05
CA LYS A 42 20.22 -5.48 8.18
C LYS A 42 20.86 -4.44 7.26
N GLU A 43 20.39 -4.35 6.00
CA GLU A 43 20.87 -3.33 5.07
C GLU A 43 20.49 -1.92 5.52
N ALA A 44 19.28 -1.71 6.03
CA ALA A 44 18.81 -0.41 6.53
C ALA A 44 19.65 0.09 7.71
N PHE A 45 20.16 -0.81 8.56
CA PHE A 45 21.05 -0.42 9.67
C PHE A 45 22.52 -0.29 9.25
N ARG A 46 22.95 -0.96 8.17
CA ARG A 46 24.29 -0.85 7.60
C ARG A 46 24.46 0.39 6.71
N ASN A 47 23.42 0.77 5.98
CA ASN A 47 23.46 1.79 4.93
C ASN A 47 22.49 2.94 5.24
N LYS A 48 23.05 4.07 5.70
CA LYS A 48 22.29 5.26 6.11
C LYS A 48 21.50 5.92 4.97
N GLU A 49 21.94 5.76 3.72
CA GLU A 49 21.28 6.33 2.53
C GLU A 49 20.02 5.55 2.17
N LYS A 50 20.03 4.22 2.36
CA LYS A 50 18.89 3.34 2.10
C LYS A 50 17.94 3.18 3.29
N GLN A 51 18.40 3.55 4.50
CA GLN A 51 17.69 3.32 5.76
C GLN A 51 16.23 3.76 5.73
N SER A 52 15.96 4.99 5.27
CA SER A 52 14.60 5.54 5.29
C SER A 52 13.68 4.79 4.34
N SER A 53 14.09 4.62 3.08
CA SER A 53 13.29 3.91 2.06
C SER A 53 12.97 2.49 2.51
N ILE A 54 13.99 1.74 2.96
CA ILE A 54 13.78 0.36 3.40
C ILE A 54 12.79 0.32 4.58
N MET A 55 12.95 1.16 5.60
CA MET A 55 12.07 1.16 6.77
C MET A 55 10.62 1.52 6.43
N ILE A 56 10.39 2.34 5.40
CA ILE A 56 9.04 2.67 4.93
C ILE A 56 8.42 1.44 4.24
N TYR A 57 9.12 0.85 3.26
CA TYR A 57 8.53 -0.21 2.43
C TYR A 57 8.41 -1.58 3.10
N VAL A 58 9.14 -1.83 4.20
CA VAL A 58 8.99 -3.09 4.96
C VAL A 58 7.85 -3.07 5.96
N GLU A 59 7.08 -1.98 6.07
CA GLU A 59 6.06 -1.84 7.11
C GLU A 59 4.91 -2.86 7.02
N ASN A 60 4.60 -3.32 5.80
CA ASN A 60 3.55 -4.30 5.53
C ASN A 60 4.06 -5.74 5.54
N GLN A 61 5.34 -5.95 5.84
CA GLN A 61 5.97 -7.27 5.81
C GLN A 61 5.82 -7.99 7.15
N THR A 62 6.05 -9.31 7.11
CA THR A 62 6.04 -10.13 8.32
C THR A 62 7.34 -9.96 9.10
N PHE A 63 7.22 -9.77 10.42
CA PHE A 63 8.35 -9.64 11.35
C PHE A 63 8.50 -10.92 12.17
N ASN A 64 9.48 -11.75 11.81
CA ASN A 64 9.82 -12.92 12.61
C ASN A 64 10.72 -12.56 13.81
N GLU A 65 11.08 -13.56 14.63
CA GLU A 65 11.89 -13.35 15.83
C GLU A 65 13.26 -12.69 15.55
N GLU A 66 13.86 -12.97 14.39
CA GLU A 66 15.12 -12.35 14.00
C GLU A 66 14.93 -10.86 13.68
N ALA A 67 13.88 -10.49 12.94
CA ALA A 67 13.54 -9.10 12.67
C ALA A 67 13.39 -8.28 13.96
N VAL A 68 12.69 -8.84 14.95
CA VAL A 68 12.49 -8.19 16.26
C VAL A 68 13.81 -7.96 16.99
N ARG A 69 14.71 -8.96 16.98
CA ARG A 69 16.05 -8.81 17.58
C ARG A 69 16.87 -7.73 16.89
N ILE A 70 16.86 -7.70 15.55
CA ILE A 70 17.55 -6.67 14.76
C ILE A 70 17.06 -5.27 15.17
N LEU A 71 15.73 -5.07 15.28
CA LEU A 71 15.16 -3.79 15.71
C LEU A 71 15.60 -3.41 17.13
N ILE A 72 15.49 -4.32 18.10
CA ILE A 72 15.86 -4.07 19.50
C ILE A 72 17.34 -3.66 19.61
N GLU A 73 18.23 -4.35 18.91
CA GLU A 73 19.67 -4.11 18.98
C GLU A 73 20.08 -2.77 18.35
N ASN A 74 19.36 -2.31 17.32
CA ASN A 74 19.80 -1.19 16.49
C ASN A 74 19.03 0.12 16.71
N ILE A 75 17.77 0.09 17.16
CA ILE A 75 16.96 1.31 17.44
C ILE A 75 17.68 2.31 18.38
N PRO A 76 18.33 1.87 19.49
CA PRO A 76 19.06 2.77 20.37
C PRO A 76 20.23 3.50 19.68
N LEU A 77 20.81 2.88 18.65
CA LEU A 77 21.97 3.38 17.90
C LEU A 77 21.58 4.34 16.77
N MET A 78 20.28 4.44 16.45
CA MET A 78 19.79 5.31 15.39
C MET A 78 19.91 6.80 15.72
N GLU A 79 20.09 7.58 14.66
CA GLU A 79 19.92 9.04 14.70
C GLU A 79 18.53 9.41 15.25
N PRO A 80 18.44 10.30 16.24
CA PRO A 80 17.16 10.61 16.89
C PRO A 80 16.06 11.06 15.91
N SER A 81 16.42 11.78 14.85
CA SER A 81 15.48 12.24 13.82
C SER A 81 14.85 11.11 13.01
N LYS A 82 15.54 9.97 12.85
CA LYS A 82 15.06 8.82 12.06
C LYS A 82 14.46 7.69 12.89
N ARG A 83 14.62 7.74 14.21
CA ARG A 83 14.16 6.66 15.12
C ARG A 83 12.67 6.34 15.01
N HIS A 84 11.85 7.35 14.68
CA HIS A 84 10.41 7.17 14.50
C HIS A 84 10.06 6.13 13.42
N LEU A 85 10.86 6.01 12.35
CA LEU A 85 10.64 5.02 11.29
C LEU A 85 10.74 3.60 11.84
N ALA A 86 11.78 3.29 12.62
CA ALA A 86 11.93 1.97 13.22
C ALA A 86 10.92 1.71 14.35
N VAL A 87 10.50 2.75 15.08
CA VAL A 87 9.41 2.63 16.08
C VAL A 87 8.07 2.30 15.41
N ASN A 88 7.79 2.85 14.24
CA ASN A 88 6.60 2.47 13.46
C ASN A 88 6.60 0.97 13.15
N LEU A 89 7.75 0.39 12.79
CA LEU A 89 7.90 -1.05 12.57
C LEU A 89 7.65 -1.87 13.85
N VAL A 90 8.06 -1.37 15.01
CA VAL A 90 7.78 -2.02 16.30
C VAL A 90 6.27 -2.16 16.56
N HIS A 91 5.46 -1.20 16.11
CA HIS A 91 3.99 -1.28 16.22
C HIS A 91 3.36 -2.33 15.30
N ARG A 92 4.10 -2.82 14.29
CA ARG A 92 3.66 -3.88 13.38
C ARG A 92 3.92 -5.28 13.93
N ILE A 93 4.79 -5.44 14.94
CA ILE A 93 5.11 -6.74 15.54
C ILE A 93 3.85 -7.44 16.08
N GLU A 94 3.76 -8.74 15.83
CA GLU A 94 2.67 -9.59 16.31
C GLU A 94 2.64 -9.68 17.85
N PRO A 95 1.45 -9.71 18.48
CA PRO A 95 1.32 -9.67 19.94
C PRO A 95 2.14 -10.73 20.68
N GLU A 96 2.22 -11.95 20.15
CA GLU A 96 2.99 -13.06 20.73
C GLU A 96 4.48 -12.71 20.86
N LEU A 97 5.08 -12.17 19.80
CA LEU A 97 6.49 -11.77 19.78
C LEU A 97 6.71 -10.50 20.61
N ALA A 98 5.80 -9.53 20.51
CA ALA A 98 5.92 -8.30 21.28
C ALA A 98 5.93 -8.59 22.80
N LEU A 99 5.04 -9.47 23.29
CA LEU A 99 4.99 -9.87 24.69
C LEU A 99 6.22 -10.68 25.12
N LYS A 100 6.75 -11.55 24.25
CA LYS A 100 8.01 -12.27 24.51
C LYS A 100 9.20 -11.33 24.74
N TYR A 101 9.22 -10.18 24.06
CA TYR A 101 10.28 -9.16 24.16
C TYR A 101 9.83 -7.88 24.90
N LYS A 102 8.86 -8.00 25.81
CA LYS A 102 8.24 -6.86 26.50
C LYS A 102 9.24 -5.96 27.21
N GLU A 103 10.20 -6.53 27.93
CA GLU A 103 11.18 -5.76 28.70
C GLU A 103 12.04 -4.85 27.80
N GLN A 104 12.36 -5.30 26.59
CA GLN A 104 13.16 -4.59 25.62
C GLN A 104 12.33 -3.59 24.79
N LEU A 105 11.05 -3.90 24.54
CA LEU A 105 10.18 -3.09 23.67
C LEU A 105 9.31 -2.08 24.43
N GLN A 106 9.22 -2.15 25.76
CA GLN A 106 8.35 -1.29 26.58
C GLN A 106 8.62 0.22 26.45
N GLU A 107 9.82 0.62 26.04
CA GLU A 107 10.16 2.02 25.79
C GLU A 107 9.59 2.56 24.48
N TYR A 108 9.29 1.66 23.53
CA TYR A 108 8.80 1.99 22.18
C TYR A 108 7.31 1.72 22.01
N ILE A 109 6.71 0.91 22.90
CA ILE A 109 5.30 0.52 22.83
C ILE A 109 4.50 1.20 23.96
N PRO A 110 3.45 1.98 23.65
CA PRO A 110 2.61 2.63 24.65
C PRO A 110 2.03 1.64 25.66
N LYS A 111 1.89 2.08 26.92
CA LYS A 111 1.36 1.25 28.02
C LYS A 111 0.02 0.59 27.69
N ARG A 112 -0.89 1.32 27.03
CA ARG A 112 -2.22 0.81 26.63
C ARG A 112 -2.13 -0.35 25.63
N THR A 113 -1.13 -0.35 24.76
CA THR A 113 -0.96 -1.35 23.70
C THR A 113 -0.60 -2.71 24.30
N TRP A 114 0.07 -2.75 25.45
CA TRP A 114 0.32 -4.00 26.16
C TRP A 114 -0.96 -4.66 26.65
N SER A 115 -1.91 -3.89 27.18
CA SER A 115 -3.22 -4.42 27.58
C SER A 115 -3.99 -4.96 26.37
N LEU A 116 -3.92 -4.26 25.24
CA LEU A 116 -4.48 -4.75 23.98
C LEU A 116 -3.85 -6.09 23.57
N TYR A 117 -2.53 -6.25 23.65
CA TYR A 117 -1.86 -7.52 23.28
C TYR A 117 -2.29 -8.68 24.18
N GLU A 118 -2.44 -8.46 25.48
CA GLU A 118 -2.99 -9.47 26.40
C GLU A 118 -4.42 -9.85 26.01
N LEU A 119 -5.27 -8.86 25.68
CA LEU A 119 -6.64 -9.08 25.20
C LEU A 119 -6.66 -9.88 23.90
N LEU A 120 -5.82 -9.55 22.92
CA LEU A 120 -5.76 -10.25 21.63
C LEU A 120 -5.37 -11.73 21.80
N LEU A 121 -4.46 -12.05 22.72
CA LEU A 121 -4.04 -13.43 22.94
C LEU A 121 -5.01 -14.22 23.81
N HIS A 122 -5.44 -13.64 24.93
CA HIS A 122 -6.11 -14.36 26.01
C HIS A 122 -7.57 -13.97 26.23
N GLY A 123 -8.05 -12.93 25.57
CA GLY A 123 -9.43 -12.47 25.67
C GLY A 123 -10.45 -13.47 25.12
N THR A 124 -11.65 -13.39 25.68
CA THR A 124 -12.85 -14.07 25.20
C THR A 124 -13.42 -13.36 23.97
N GLU A 125 -14.30 -14.05 23.26
CA GLU A 125 -15.01 -13.51 22.09
C GLU A 125 -15.74 -12.20 22.41
N GLU A 126 -16.51 -12.18 23.51
CA GLU A 126 -17.27 -11.00 23.95
C GLU A 126 -16.35 -9.82 24.29
N GLU A 127 -15.23 -10.05 24.97
CA GLU A 127 -14.29 -8.98 25.33
C GLU A 127 -13.62 -8.37 24.09
N VAL A 128 -13.22 -9.20 23.11
CA VAL A 128 -12.57 -8.71 21.89
C VAL A 128 -13.56 -7.99 20.99
N TYR A 129 -14.79 -8.50 20.82
CA TYR A 129 -15.85 -7.78 20.08
C TYR A 129 -16.24 -6.47 20.75
N SER A 130 -16.31 -6.45 22.09
CA SER A 130 -16.61 -5.22 22.84
C SER A 130 -15.54 -4.16 22.61
N GLU A 131 -14.26 -4.53 22.69
CA GLU A 131 -13.15 -3.61 22.40
C GLU A 131 -13.16 -3.17 20.93
N TYR A 132 -13.42 -4.09 20.00
CA TYR A 132 -13.52 -3.78 18.57
C TYR A 132 -14.63 -2.75 18.30
N GLY A 133 -15.83 -2.95 18.85
CA GLY A 133 -16.93 -1.99 18.74
C GLY A 133 -16.61 -0.64 19.36
N GLN A 134 -15.93 -0.61 20.51
CA GLN A 134 -15.50 0.63 21.13
C GLN A 134 -14.50 1.40 20.25
N ILE A 135 -13.50 0.70 19.70
CA ILE A 135 -12.48 1.32 18.84
C ILE A 135 -13.08 1.82 17.52
N LEU A 136 -14.09 1.13 16.96
CA LEU A 136 -14.85 1.63 15.81
C LEU A 136 -15.58 2.94 16.12
N ASN A 137 -16.24 3.02 17.27
CA ASN A 137 -16.90 4.26 17.69
C ASN A 137 -15.87 5.39 17.92
N ASP A 138 -14.72 5.07 18.51
CA ASP A 138 -13.65 6.05 18.69
C ASP A 138 -13.07 6.51 17.35
N LEU A 139 -12.95 5.61 16.36
CA LEU A 139 -12.51 5.92 15.00
C LEU A 139 -13.41 6.95 14.30
N GLU A 140 -14.72 6.80 14.40
CA GLU A 140 -15.69 7.72 13.80
C GLU A 140 -15.62 9.13 14.40
N GLN A 141 -15.15 9.23 15.65
CA GLN A 141 -15.04 10.50 16.38
C GLN A 141 -13.60 11.07 16.37
N ALA A 142 -12.63 10.24 15.98
CA ALA A 142 -11.22 10.60 16.00
C ALA A 142 -10.89 11.52 14.82
N GLY A 143 -10.57 12.78 15.13
CA GLY A 143 -9.97 13.70 14.16
C GLY A 143 -8.53 13.26 13.82
N SER A 144 -7.53 13.88 14.45
CA SER A 144 -6.12 13.60 14.12
C SER A 144 -5.57 12.24 14.59
N GLU A 145 -6.28 11.53 15.47
CA GLU A 145 -5.84 10.23 16.01
C GLU A 145 -6.35 9.01 15.19
N GLN A 146 -7.12 9.26 14.13
CA GLN A 146 -7.78 8.25 13.30
C GLN A 146 -6.84 7.12 12.87
N HIS A 147 -5.63 7.46 12.42
CA HIS A 147 -4.64 6.47 11.95
C HIS A 147 -4.24 5.46 13.05
N ASN A 148 -4.02 5.92 14.28
CA ASN A 148 -3.62 5.04 15.38
C ASN A 148 -4.75 4.08 15.78
N PHE A 149 -5.98 4.58 15.83
CA PHE A 149 -7.14 3.73 16.10
C PHE A 149 -7.39 2.74 14.97
N TYR A 150 -7.10 3.11 13.72
CA TYR A 150 -7.26 2.22 12.57
C TYR A 150 -6.31 1.03 12.64
N ILE A 151 -5.06 1.25 13.05
CA ILE A 151 -4.09 0.17 13.29
C ILE A 151 -4.60 -0.79 14.38
N ILE A 152 -5.16 -0.25 15.46
CA ILE A 152 -5.72 -1.06 16.56
C ILE A 152 -6.93 -1.87 16.05
N ALA A 153 -7.83 -1.24 15.31
CA ALA A 153 -9.00 -1.88 14.74
C ALA A 153 -8.62 -3.03 13.78
N LYS A 154 -7.62 -2.84 12.92
CA LYS A 154 -7.10 -3.94 12.06
C LYS A 154 -6.57 -5.11 12.88
N LYS A 155 -5.83 -4.87 13.98
CA LYS A 155 -5.34 -5.96 14.87
C LYS A 155 -6.49 -6.71 15.55
N LEU A 156 -7.53 -6.01 15.99
CA LEU A 156 -8.73 -6.61 16.57
C LEU A 156 -9.49 -7.44 15.53
N ALA A 157 -9.77 -6.88 14.34
CA ALA A 157 -10.41 -7.58 13.23
C ALA A 157 -9.62 -8.84 12.82
N ALA A 158 -8.30 -8.75 12.70
CA ALA A 158 -7.44 -9.90 12.41
C ALA A 158 -7.53 -10.98 13.50
N CYS A 159 -7.63 -10.59 14.77
CA CYS A 159 -7.81 -11.53 15.88
C CYS A 159 -9.17 -12.24 15.82
N LEU A 160 -10.26 -11.49 15.57
CA LEU A 160 -11.60 -12.06 15.40
C LEU A 160 -11.61 -13.11 14.28
N VAL A 161 -10.98 -12.81 13.13
CA VAL A 161 -10.83 -13.74 12.00
C VAL A 161 -9.96 -14.94 12.38
N LYS A 162 -8.77 -14.73 12.97
CA LYS A 162 -7.83 -15.80 13.35
C LYS A 162 -8.44 -16.79 14.35
N LYS A 163 -9.31 -16.31 15.24
CA LYS A 163 -10.01 -17.15 16.23
C LYS A 163 -11.31 -17.78 15.68
N GLY A 164 -11.68 -17.49 14.43
CA GLY A 164 -12.84 -18.07 13.75
C GLY A 164 -14.17 -17.58 14.29
N TRP A 165 -14.21 -16.36 14.83
CA TRP A 165 -15.42 -15.77 15.41
C TRP A 165 -16.24 -14.97 14.39
N VAL A 166 -15.61 -14.50 13.32
CA VAL A 166 -16.30 -13.82 12.21
C VAL A 166 -16.95 -14.84 11.30
N THR A 167 -18.23 -14.64 11.01
CA THR A 167 -19.00 -15.47 10.08
C THR A 167 -19.21 -14.79 8.74
N GLU A 168 -19.43 -15.60 7.72
CA GLU A 168 -19.77 -15.14 6.38
C GLU A 168 -21.13 -14.42 6.32
N ASP A 169 -22.10 -14.83 7.14
CA ASP A 169 -23.41 -14.19 7.23
C ASP A 169 -23.30 -12.77 7.81
N GLU A 170 -22.42 -12.55 8.80
CA GLU A 170 -22.14 -11.21 9.33
C GLU A 170 -21.51 -10.29 8.29
N ILE A 171 -20.59 -10.81 7.49
CA ILE A 171 -19.97 -10.07 6.38
C ILE A 171 -21.03 -9.65 5.35
N ASP A 172 -21.91 -10.58 4.97
CA ASP A 172 -23.01 -10.31 4.05
C ASP A 172 -23.93 -9.19 4.58
N LEU A 173 -24.31 -9.25 5.86
CA LEU A 173 -25.16 -8.23 6.49
C LEU A 173 -24.50 -6.84 6.51
N VAL A 174 -23.22 -6.75 6.87
CA VAL A 174 -22.51 -5.46 6.88
C VAL A 174 -22.44 -4.89 5.48
N LEU A 175 -22.02 -5.68 4.49
CA LEU A 175 -21.89 -5.20 3.12
C LEU A 175 -23.23 -4.79 2.50
N GLU A 176 -24.31 -5.52 2.77
CA GLU A 176 -25.66 -5.14 2.32
C GLU A 176 -26.07 -3.75 2.79
N ASP A 177 -25.68 -3.34 4.00
CA ASP A 177 -25.94 -2.00 4.53
C ASP A 177 -24.99 -0.96 3.96
N GLU A 178 -23.69 -1.22 3.92
CA GLU A 178 -22.68 -0.29 3.39
C GLU A 178 -22.92 0.07 1.91
N LEU A 179 -23.41 -0.87 1.11
CA LEU A 179 -23.72 -0.64 -0.31
C LEU A 179 -24.86 0.37 -0.54
N LYS A 180 -25.71 0.60 0.47
CA LYS A 180 -26.79 1.60 0.41
C LYS A 180 -26.26 3.02 0.70
N GLU A 181 -25.10 3.11 1.34
CA GLU A 181 -24.51 4.37 1.77
C GLU A 181 -23.60 4.98 0.71
N LYS A 182 -23.43 6.31 0.79
CA LYS A 182 -22.53 7.05 -0.12
C LYS A 182 -21.06 6.79 0.21
N TRP A 183 -20.73 6.60 1.48
CA TRP A 183 -19.38 6.43 2.00
C TRP A 183 -19.37 5.18 2.85
N PHE A 184 -18.33 4.35 2.70
CA PHE A 184 -18.21 3.19 3.57
C PHE A 184 -17.81 3.66 4.98
N SER A 185 -18.41 3.05 5.99
CA SER A 185 -17.94 3.21 7.36
C SER A 185 -16.57 2.53 7.54
N PHE A 186 -15.86 2.84 8.62
CA PHE A 186 -14.65 2.08 8.97
C PHE A 186 -14.96 0.59 9.18
N ASN A 187 -16.14 0.26 9.69
CA ASN A 187 -16.56 -1.13 9.83
C ASN A 187 -16.73 -1.80 8.47
N GLY A 188 -17.28 -1.09 7.48
CA GLY A 188 -17.35 -1.54 6.09
C GLY A 188 -15.96 -1.79 5.50
N THR A 189 -15.04 -0.84 5.64
CA THR A 189 -13.65 -0.99 5.17
C THR A 189 -12.93 -2.14 5.88
N LEU A 190 -13.09 -2.28 7.20
CA LEU A 190 -12.52 -3.40 7.95
C LEU A 190 -13.18 -4.74 7.60
N THR A 191 -14.43 -4.75 7.13
CA THR A 191 -15.08 -5.93 6.59
C THR A 191 -14.44 -6.36 5.26
N VAL A 192 -14.07 -5.41 4.39
CA VAL A 192 -13.26 -5.70 3.19
C VAL A 192 -11.91 -6.32 3.58
N TYR A 193 -11.22 -5.75 4.58
CA TYR A 193 -9.99 -6.34 5.12
C TYR A 193 -10.20 -7.80 5.62
N MET A 194 -11.27 -8.05 6.38
CA MET A 194 -11.59 -9.40 6.89
C MET A 194 -11.89 -10.40 5.77
N ILE A 195 -12.53 -9.98 4.68
CA ILE A 195 -12.71 -10.81 3.47
C ILE A 195 -11.36 -11.26 2.90
N GLY A 196 -10.37 -10.37 2.85
CA GLY A 196 -9.01 -10.68 2.40
C GLY A 196 -8.30 -11.69 3.30
N LEU A 197 -8.45 -11.56 4.62
CA LEU A 197 -7.91 -12.51 5.59
C LEU A 197 -8.55 -13.91 5.49
N LEU A 198 -9.87 -13.96 5.30
CA LEU A 198 -10.64 -15.21 5.16
C LEU A 198 -10.52 -15.85 3.76
N LYS A 199 -9.92 -15.14 2.79
CA LYS A 199 -9.75 -15.60 1.39
C LYS A 199 -11.07 -15.93 0.70
N LEU A 200 -12.11 -15.14 0.97
CA LEU A 200 -13.47 -15.37 0.44
C LEU A 200 -13.61 -14.87 -1.00
N GLN A 201 -13.16 -15.68 -1.96
CA GLN A 201 -13.17 -15.32 -3.39
C GLN A 201 -14.58 -15.08 -3.96
N ARG A 202 -15.65 -15.55 -3.30
CA ARG A 202 -17.03 -15.27 -3.73
C ARG A 202 -17.37 -13.78 -3.78
N TYR A 203 -16.64 -12.95 -3.04
CA TYR A 203 -16.82 -11.50 -3.01
C TYR A 203 -16.07 -10.76 -4.12
N ILE A 204 -15.27 -11.42 -4.96
CA ILE A 204 -14.51 -10.76 -6.04
C ILE A 204 -15.41 -9.86 -6.89
N PRO A 205 -16.57 -10.30 -7.43
CA PRO A 205 -17.40 -9.43 -8.26
C PRO A 205 -17.91 -8.19 -7.50
N LEU A 206 -18.23 -8.34 -6.22
CA LEU A 206 -18.69 -7.24 -5.38
C LEU A 206 -17.55 -6.24 -5.12
N LEU A 207 -16.39 -6.72 -4.67
CA LEU A 207 -15.23 -5.88 -4.38
C LEU A 207 -14.76 -5.12 -5.61
N VAL A 208 -14.72 -5.77 -6.77
CA VAL A 208 -14.40 -5.12 -8.04
C VAL A 208 -15.42 -4.03 -8.40
N SER A 209 -16.70 -4.23 -8.09
CA SER A 209 -17.72 -3.20 -8.33
C SER A 209 -17.50 -1.92 -7.52
N LEU A 210 -16.75 -2.00 -6.40
CA LEU A 210 -16.41 -0.85 -5.58
C LEU A 210 -15.37 0.07 -6.24
N LEU A 211 -14.63 -0.39 -7.25
CA LEU A 211 -13.61 0.41 -7.95
C LEU A 211 -14.17 1.66 -8.67
N ASP A 212 -15.50 1.75 -8.87
CA ASP A 212 -16.15 2.94 -9.43
C ASP A 212 -16.49 4.01 -8.38
N ARG A 213 -16.26 3.74 -7.09
CA ARG A 213 -16.56 4.67 -6.01
C ARG A 213 -15.47 5.76 -5.92
N ASP A 214 -15.84 6.89 -5.32
CA ASP A 214 -14.95 8.05 -5.11
C ASP A 214 -14.47 8.08 -3.66
N ASP A 215 -13.89 6.98 -3.16
CA ASP A 215 -13.55 6.76 -1.74
C ASP A 215 -12.15 6.11 -1.60
N ASP A 216 -11.10 6.92 -1.60
CA ASP A 216 -9.71 6.44 -1.65
C ASP A 216 -9.35 5.46 -0.52
N SER A 217 -9.77 5.73 0.72
CA SER A 217 -9.46 4.85 1.85
C SER A 217 -10.11 3.46 1.71
N LEU A 218 -11.32 3.40 1.15
CA LEU A 218 -11.95 2.13 0.81
C LEU A 218 -11.20 1.44 -0.35
N LEU A 219 -10.87 2.19 -1.40
CA LEU A 219 -10.22 1.66 -2.60
C LEU A 219 -8.83 1.10 -2.33
N GLU A 220 -8.07 1.70 -1.41
CA GLU A 220 -6.81 1.15 -0.91
C GLU A 220 -7.01 -0.26 -0.32
N GLU A 221 -7.99 -0.42 0.60
CA GLU A 221 -8.25 -1.71 1.24
C GLU A 221 -8.83 -2.75 0.24
N VAL A 222 -9.68 -2.31 -0.69
CA VAL A 222 -10.18 -3.15 -1.80
C VAL A 222 -9.03 -3.65 -2.67
N SER A 223 -8.09 -2.77 -3.02
CA SER A 223 -6.95 -3.10 -3.87
C SER A 223 -6.03 -4.12 -3.20
N VAL A 224 -5.72 -3.92 -1.91
CA VAL A 224 -4.95 -4.88 -1.10
C VAL A 224 -5.68 -6.22 -1.02
N THR A 225 -6.99 -6.20 -0.75
CA THR A 225 -7.82 -7.41 -0.61
C THR A 225 -7.85 -8.24 -1.89
N LEU A 226 -8.17 -7.61 -3.03
CA LEU A 226 -8.22 -8.25 -4.34
C LEU A 226 -6.85 -8.79 -4.76
N THR A 227 -5.79 -8.00 -4.58
CA THR A 227 -4.40 -8.41 -4.84
C THR A 227 -4.03 -9.63 -4.01
N SER A 228 -4.49 -9.70 -2.75
CA SER A 228 -4.16 -10.81 -1.83
C SER A 228 -4.68 -12.18 -2.30
N PHE A 229 -5.62 -12.24 -3.24
CA PHE A 229 -6.14 -13.50 -3.79
C PHE A 229 -5.22 -14.13 -4.83
N GLN A 230 -4.35 -13.35 -5.48
CA GLN A 230 -3.40 -13.82 -6.51
C GLN A 230 -4.08 -14.76 -7.54
N SER A 231 -5.20 -14.31 -8.11
CA SER A 231 -6.07 -15.13 -8.97
C SER A 231 -6.38 -14.45 -10.30
N ASP A 232 -6.33 -15.22 -11.39
CA ASP A 232 -6.75 -14.76 -12.73
C ASP A 232 -8.24 -14.39 -12.78
N GLU A 233 -9.06 -14.91 -11.85
CA GLU A 233 -10.46 -14.49 -11.72
C GLU A 233 -10.57 -13.01 -11.34
N VAL A 234 -9.70 -12.53 -10.43
CA VAL A 234 -9.63 -11.10 -10.09
C VAL A 234 -9.22 -10.29 -11.31
N VAL A 235 -8.16 -10.71 -12.00
CA VAL A 235 -7.67 -10.03 -13.22
C VAL A 235 -8.79 -9.92 -14.26
N LYS A 236 -9.56 -10.98 -14.46
CA LYS A 236 -10.67 -11.03 -15.40
C LYS A 236 -11.77 -10.04 -15.04
N GLU A 237 -12.18 -9.98 -13.78
CA GLU A 237 -13.24 -9.07 -13.32
C GLU A 237 -12.76 -7.61 -13.30
N VAL A 238 -11.48 -7.35 -13.01
CA VAL A 238 -10.88 -5.99 -13.00
C VAL A 238 -10.62 -5.45 -14.41
N ALA A 239 -10.42 -6.31 -15.42
CA ALA A 239 -10.05 -5.89 -16.78
C ALA A 239 -10.90 -4.74 -17.39
N PRO A 240 -12.23 -4.67 -17.22
CA PRO A 240 -13.04 -3.55 -17.72
C PRO A 240 -12.71 -2.20 -17.07
N TYR A 241 -12.17 -2.20 -15.84
CA TYR A 241 -11.85 -1.00 -15.05
C TYR A 241 -10.52 -0.36 -15.47
N LEU A 242 -9.67 -1.09 -16.20
CA LEU A 242 -8.44 -0.55 -16.81
C LEU A 242 -8.72 0.48 -17.92
N ARG A 243 -9.97 0.58 -18.38
CA ARG A 243 -10.38 1.47 -19.47
C ARG A 243 -11.22 2.67 -18.98
N LYS A 244 -11.35 2.87 -17.66
CA LYS A 244 -12.12 3.96 -17.09
C LYS A 244 -11.21 4.92 -16.33
N ASP A 245 -11.37 6.21 -16.59
CA ASP A 245 -10.55 7.28 -16.01
C ASP A 245 -10.57 7.29 -14.48
N ASN A 246 -11.72 7.00 -13.87
CA ASN A 246 -11.89 7.03 -12.41
C ASN A 246 -11.29 5.82 -11.69
N SER A 247 -11.06 4.70 -12.37
CA SER A 247 -10.64 3.44 -11.73
C SER A 247 -9.30 2.90 -12.23
N ILE A 248 -8.72 3.48 -13.29
CA ILE A 248 -7.54 2.92 -13.94
C ILE A 248 -6.33 2.79 -13.00
N ILE A 249 -6.11 3.75 -12.09
CA ILE A 249 -4.99 3.72 -11.14
C ILE A 249 -5.08 2.46 -10.25
N TYR A 250 -6.20 2.27 -9.56
CA TYR A 250 -6.42 1.12 -8.70
C TYR A 250 -6.49 -0.19 -9.50
N ALA A 251 -7.18 -0.20 -10.65
CA ALA A 251 -7.30 -1.37 -11.50
C ALA A 251 -5.93 -1.84 -12.04
N ALA A 252 -5.08 -0.90 -12.48
CA ALA A 252 -3.74 -1.20 -12.94
C ALA A 252 -2.88 -1.73 -11.80
N SER A 253 -2.90 -1.09 -10.62
CA SER A 253 -2.18 -1.55 -9.42
C SER A 253 -2.58 -2.97 -8.99
N ILE A 254 -3.87 -3.32 -9.05
CA ILE A 254 -4.34 -4.68 -8.73
C ILE A 254 -3.79 -5.70 -9.74
N VAL A 255 -3.95 -5.44 -11.05
CA VAL A 255 -3.49 -6.38 -12.07
C VAL A 255 -1.98 -6.48 -12.09
N GLU A 256 -1.27 -5.37 -11.89
CA GLU A 256 0.17 -5.30 -11.71
C GLU A 256 0.66 -6.25 -10.61
N ASN A 257 -0.01 -6.25 -9.46
CA ASN A 257 0.43 -7.03 -8.30
C ASN A 257 -0.09 -8.48 -8.29
N ILE A 258 -0.93 -8.87 -9.27
CA ILE A 258 -1.25 -10.27 -9.56
C ILE A 258 -0.31 -10.77 -10.65
N LYS A 259 0.76 -11.43 -10.22
CA LYS A 259 1.86 -11.86 -11.12
C LYS A 259 1.46 -13.11 -11.91
N SER A 260 0.94 -12.89 -13.13
CA SER A 260 0.37 -13.94 -13.98
C SER A 260 0.54 -13.61 -15.48
N ASP A 261 0.68 -14.64 -16.30
CA ASP A 261 0.71 -14.49 -17.76
C ASP A 261 -0.60 -13.87 -18.30
N PHE A 262 -1.72 -14.20 -17.66
CA PHE A 262 -3.04 -13.64 -17.99
C PHE A 262 -3.13 -12.15 -17.64
N GLY A 263 -2.59 -11.72 -16.50
CA GLY A 263 -2.45 -10.31 -16.11
C GLY A 263 -1.69 -9.49 -17.15
N VAL A 264 -0.55 -10.00 -17.62
CA VAL A 264 0.21 -9.35 -18.71
C VAL A 264 -0.61 -9.25 -19.98
N MET A 265 -1.30 -10.32 -20.38
CA MET A 265 -2.15 -10.28 -21.58
C MET A 265 -3.23 -9.19 -21.48
N VAL A 266 -3.90 -9.08 -20.33
CA VAL A 266 -4.93 -8.08 -20.06
C VAL A 266 -4.37 -6.66 -20.07
N LEU A 267 -3.24 -6.41 -19.41
CA LEU A 267 -2.58 -5.11 -19.41
C LEU A 267 -2.15 -4.68 -20.82
N ARG A 268 -1.63 -5.60 -21.63
CA ARG A 268 -1.25 -5.33 -23.03
C ARG A 268 -2.47 -4.98 -23.88
N GLU A 269 -3.59 -5.68 -23.70
CA GLU A 269 -4.84 -5.35 -24.39
C GLU A 269 -5.37 -3.97 -23.97
N ALA A 270 -5.32 -3.65 -22.67
CA ALA A 270 -5.70 -2.35 -22.15
C ALA A 270 -4.83 -1.25 -22.76
N TYR A 271 -3.50 -1.41 -22.77
CA TYR A 271 -2.55 -0.46 -23.34
C TYR A 271 -2.84 -0.17 -24.81
N ARG A 272 -3.02 -1.21 -25.63
CA ARG A 272 -3.33 -1.07 -27.07
C ARG A 272 -4.67 -0.37 -27.33
N SER A 273 -5.58 -0.38 -26.37
CA SER A 273 -6.88 0.30 -26.44
C SER A 273 -6.87 1.72 -25.86
N ALA A 274 -5.84 2.07 -25.08
CA ALA A 274 -5.73 3.36 -24.42
C ALA A 274 -5.41 4.48 -25.42
N LYS A 275 -6.09 5.61 -25.26
CA LYS A 275 -5.95 6.79 -26.13
C LYS A 275 -5.24 7.94 -25.44
N GLU A 276 -5.48 8.10 -24.15
CA GLU A 276 -4.87 9.15 -23.34
C GLU A 276 -3.47 8.70 -22.89
N LEU A 277 -2.51 9.63 -22.93
CA LEU A 277 -1.12 9.35 -22.59
C LEU A 277 -0.99 8.92 -21.12
N ASP A 278 -1.70 9.59 -20.22
CA ASP A 278 -1.75 9.28 -18.78
C ASP A 278 -2.13 7.81 -18.52
N HIS A 279 -3.08 7.28 -19.29
CA HIS A 279 -3.48 5.87 -19.19
C HIS A 279 -2.39 4.94 -19.74
N GLN A 280 -1.75 5.33 -20.83
CA GLN A 280 -0.66 4.56 -21.42
C GLN A 280 0.53 4.45 -20.46
N ASP A 281 0.90 5.55 -19.79
CA ASP A 281 1.98 5.60 -18.82
C ASP A 281 1.72 4.64 -17.63
N ILE A 282 0.52 4.72 -17.03
CA ILE A 282 0.11 3.84 -15.91
C ILE A 282 0.14 2.36 -16.34
N LEU A 283 -0.34 2.05 -17.54
CA LEU A 283 -0.37 0.68 -18.04
C LEU A 283 1.04 0.16 -18.37
N ILE A 284 1.96 1.03 -18.79
CA ILE A 284 3.37 0.67 -19.02
C ILE A 284 4.10 0.44 -17.71
N GLU A 285 3.80 1.21 -16.67
CA GLU A 285 4.29 0.95 -15.31
C GLU A 285 3.90 -0.46 -14.86
N ALA A 286 2.60 -0.76 -14.92
CA ALA A 286 2.06 -2.05 -14.55
C ALA A 286 2.68 -3.20 -15.36
N LEU A 287 2.89 -3.01 -16.66
CA LEU A 287 3.55 -4.00 -17.54
C LEU A 287 5.02 -4.24 -17.17
N CYS A 288 5.76 -3.17 -16.85
CA CYS A 288 7.15 -3.29 -16.40
C CYS A 288 7.23 -4.03 -15.06
N HIS A 289 6.34 -3.74 -14.11
CA HIS A 289 6.33 -4.38 -12.80
C HIS A 289 5.87 -5.86 -12.82
N GLN A 290 5.35 -6.36 -13.95
CA GLN A 290 5.14 -7.81 -14.17
C GLN A 290 6.46 -8.56 -14.44
N LEU A 291 7.52 -7.86 -14.87
CA LEU A 291 8.84 -8.43 -15.18
C LEU A 291 8.75 -9.61 -16.16
N LEU A 292 7.92 -9.51 -17.20
CA LEU A 292 7.73 -10.52 -18.24
C LEU A 292 8.11 -9.96 -19.61
N GLU A 293 8.93 -10.70 -20.38
CA GLU A 293 9.47 -10.27 -21.69
C GLU A 293 8.36 -10.09 -22.74
N GLU A 294 7.21 -10.71 -22.54
CA GLU A 294 6.03 -10.60 -23.39
C GLU A 294 5.53 -9.15 -23.54
N ALA A 295 5.85 -8.27 -22.58
CA ALA A 295 5.52 -6.84 -22.60
C ALA A 295 6.50 -5.98 -23.43
N LEU A 296 7.63 -6.53 -23.87
CA LEU A 296 8.66 -5.79 -24.61
C LEU A 296 8.15 -5.01 -25.83
N PRO A 297 7.22 -5.53 -26.67
CA PRO A 297 6.74 -4.79 -27.83
C PRO A 297 6.09 -3.46 -27.44
N GLU A 298 5.22 -3.47 -26.43
CA GLU A 298 4.52 -2.30 -25.92
C GLU A 298 5.50 -1.32 -25.23
N ILE A 299 6.41 -1.82 -24.40
CA ILE A 299 7.43 -0.99 -23.73
C ILE A 299 8.32 -0.27 -24.76
N ASN A 300 8.82 -0.99 -25.76
CA ASN A 300 9.68 -0.39 -26.79
C ASN A 300 8.92 0.58 -27.73
N GLU A 301 7.62 0.37 -27.93
CA GLU A 301 6.78 1.31 -28.66
C GLU A 301 6.57 2.60 -27.85
N HIS A 302 6.22 2.47 -26.57
CA HIS A 302 5.99 3.59 -25.68
C HIS A 302 7.23 4.48 -25.52
N MET A 303 8.42 3.88 -25.41
CA MET A 303 9.68 4.63 -25.30
C MET A 303 10.08 5.40 -26.57
N LYS A 304 9.31 5.32 -27.66
CA LYS A 304 9.49 6.17 -28.86
C LYS A 304 8.66 7.45 -28.80
N LEU A 305 7.78 7.61 -27.82
CA LEU A 305 6.99 8.82 -27.65
C LEU A 305 7.90 9.96 -27.17
N ASP A 306 7.67 11.15 -27.72
CA ASP A 306 8.47 12.35 -27.40
C ASP A 306 8.12 12.96 -26.02
N TYR A 307 7.04 12.51 -25.40
CA TYR A 307 6.50 13.05 -24.16
C TYR A 307 5.93 11.92 -23.28
N SER A 308 6.02 12.10 -21.95
CA SER A 308 5.25 11.37 -20.94
C SER A 308 4.30 12.32 -20.20
N SER A 309 3.30 11.77 -19.52
CA SER A 309 2.33 12.51 -18.71
C SER A 309 2.94 13.18 -17.47
N GLY A 310 4.04 12.63 -16.96
CA GLY A 310 4.64 13.00 -15.67
C GLY A 310 3.95 12.37 -14.46
N LEU A 311 2.94 11.51 -14.65
CA LEU A 311 2.33 10.73 -13.57
C LEU A 311 3.23 9.57 -13.11
N VAL A 312 4.04 9.04 -14.02
CA VAL A 312 4.95 7.91 -13.81
C VAL A 312 6.37 8.33 -14.21
N ASP A 313 7.38 7.94 -13.45
CA ASP A 313 8.78 8.02 -13.90
C ASP A 313 9.09 6.85 -14.85
N ILE A 314 8.66 7.01 -16.11
CA ILE A 314 8.78 5.98 -17.15
C ILE A 314 10.24 5.55 -17.36
N GLU A 315 11.20 6.49 -17.30
CA GLU A 315 12.62 6.17 -17.45
C GLU A 315 13.12 5.27 -16.32
N GLN A 316 12.76 5.54 -15.06
CA GLN A 316 13.12 4.67 -13.94
C GLN A 316 12.48 3.29 -14.08
N THR A 317 11.19 3.24 -14.44
CA THR A 317 10.43 2.01 -14.55
C THR A 317 10.98 1.11 -15.65
N VAL A 318 11.21 1.66 -16.85
CA VAL A 318 11.77 0.90 -17.97
C VAL A 318 13.23 0.54 -17.72
N TYR A 319 14.04 1.43 -17.16
CA TYR A 319 15.43 1.12 -16.77
C TYR A 319 15.47 -0.09 -15.83
N SER A 320 14.63 -0.10 -14.81
CA SER A 320 14.58 -1.16 -13.80
C SER A 320 14.10 -2.47 -14.41
N TYR A 321 13.07 -2.44 -15.27
CA TYR A 321 12.59 -3.62 -15.99
C TYR A 321 13.71 -4.30 -16.81
N PHE A 322 14.40 -3.54 -17.67
CA PHE A 322 15.50 -4.08 -18.49
C PHE A 322 16.64 -4.60 -17.61
N SER A 323 16.99 -3.85 -16.56
CA SER A 323 18.11 -4.20 -15.68
C SER A 323 17.85 -5.46 -14.85
N ILE A 324 16.64 -5.62 -14.30
CA ILE A 324 16.25 -6.81 -13.51
C ILE A 324 16.18 -8.05 -14.41
N LEU A 325 15.72 -7.91 -15.65
CA LEU A 325 15.68 -9.02 -16.61
C LEU A 325 17.02 -9.29 -17.30
N GLY A 326 18.04 -8.47 -17.07
CA GLY A 326 19.35 -8.60 -17.74
C GLY A 326 19.28 -8.36 -19.25
N LEU A 327 18.34 -7.53 -19.70
CA LEU A 327 18.12 -7.21 -21.10
C LEU A 327 18.97 -6.02 -21.54
N GLU A 328 19.46 -6.07 -22.76
CA GLU A 328 20.24 -4.97 -23.35
C GLU A 328 19.33 -4.00 -24.13
N HIS A 329 19.57 -2.70 -23.96
CA HIS A 329 18.96 -1.67 -24.79
C HIS A 329 19.94 -0.50 -25.00
N ARG A 330 19.95 0.07 -26.21
CA ARG A 330 20.91 1.13 -26.59
C ARG A 330 20.78 2.42 -25.75
N GLU A 331 19.55 2.73 -25.33
CA GLU A 331 19.24 3.93 -24.52
C GLU A 331 19.29 3.64 -23.01
N LEU A 332 19.59 2.40 -22.58
CA LEU A 332 19.48 2.00 -21.17
C LEU A 332 20.30 2.90 -20.24
N ALA A 333 21.53 3.26 -20.65
CA ALA A 333 22.39 4.16 -19.90
C ALA A 333 21.82 5.59 -19.82
N HIS A 334 21.12 6.05 -20.86
CA HIS A 334 20.49 7.36 -20.87
C HIS A 334 19.29 7.40 -19.92
N TRP A 335 18.41 6.40 -19.97
CA TRP A 335 17.28 6.28 -19.04
C TRP A 335 17.73 6.24 -17.58
N ARG A 336 18.77 5.45 -17.30
CA ARG A 336 19.41 5.41 -15.97
C ARG A 336 19.87 6.80 -15.51
N GLN A 337 20.52 7.54 -16.39
CA GLN A 337 21.04 8.85 -16.06
C GLN A 337 19.91 9.83 -15.72
N VAL A 338 18.87 9.88 -16.56
CA VAL A 338 17.71 10.78 -16.37
C VAL A 338 16.99 10.45 -15.06
N ALA A 339 16.68 9.18 -14.81
CA ALA A 339 16.02 8.73 -13.58
C ALA A 339 16.89 9.04 -12.33
N LEU A 340 18.20 8.78 -12.40
CA LEU A 340 19.10 9.03 -11.27
C LEU A 340 19.21 10.53 -10.95
N GLU A 341 19.25 11.39 -11.96
CA GLU A 341 19.27 12.84 -11.74
C GLU A 341 18.00 13.32 -11.02
N ARG A 342 16.82 12.81 -11.39
CA ARG A 342 15.55 13.10 -10.71
C ARG A 342 15.54 12.61 -9.26
N GLU A 343 15.97 11.37 -9.04
CA GLU A 343 16.01 10.77 -7.70
C GLU A 343 16.96 11.52 -6.76
N LEU A 344 18.14 11.91 -7.24
CA LEU A 344 19.08 12.70 -6.45
C LEU A 344 18.53 14.10 -6.13
N ASP A 345 17.87 14.76 -7.08
CA ASP A 345 17.22 16.04 -6.85
C ASP A 345 16.09 15.92 -5.81
N PHE A 346 15.28 14.87 -5.88
CA PHE A 346 14.23 14.57 -4.90
C PHE A 346 14.84 14.37 -3.50
N ARG A 347 15.89 13.55 -3.36
CA ARG A 347 16.56 13.32 -2.06
C ARG A 347 17.20 14.59 -1.49
N LEU A 348 17.83 15.40 -2.33
CA LEU A 348 18.45 16.67 -1.90
C LEU A 348 17.40 17.68 -1.41
N LYS A 349 16.24 17.73 -2.06
CA LYS A 349 15.10 18.58 -1.65
C LYS A 349 14.33 18.01 -0.45
N GLY A 350 14.29 16.68 -0.31
CA GLY A 350 13.57 15.95 0.74
C GLY A 350 14.22 16.01 2.13
N HIS A 351 15.44 16.53 2.25
CA HIS A 351 16.12 16.70 3.54
C HIS A 351 15.68 17.95 4.35
N ASP A 352 14.85 18.85 3.78
CA ASP A 352 14.49 20.12 4.43
C ASP A 352 13.01 20.55 4.31
N LEU A 353 12.10 19.63 3.96
CA LEU A 353 10.66 19.91 3.98
C LEU A 353 9.95 18.97 4.96
N PRO A 354 9.37 19.45 6.08
CA PRO A 354 8.28 18.71 6.68
C PRO A 354 7.25 18.46 5.57
N LEU A 355 6.67 17.26 5.50
CA LEU A 355 5.50 16.97 4.67
C LEU A 355 4.55 18.15 4.80
N ALA A 356 4.57 19.04 3.81
CA ALA A 356 3.71 20.21 3.85
C ALA A 356 2.31 19.62 3.76
N PRO A 357 1.42 19.88 4.72
CA PRO A 357 0.07 19.33 4.66
C PRO A 357 -0.50 19.71 3.30
N VAL A 358 -1.02 18.71 2.58
CA VAL A 358 -1.68 18.89 1.29
C VAL A 358 -2.61 20.07 1.42
N ARG A 359 -2.22 21.17 0.79
CA ARG A 359 -2.98 22.40 0.87
C ARG A 359 -4.08 22.24 -0.15
N ASN A 360 -5.23 21.72 0.29
CA ASN A 360 -6.45 21.72 -0.52
C ASN A 360 -6.65 23.13 -1.10
N GLU A 361 -6.33 23.32 -2.37
CA GLU A 361 -6.46 24.61 -3.06
C GLU A 361 -7.93 25.00 -3.20
N ASN A 362 -8.84 24.04 -2.99
CA ASN A 362 -10.30 24.21 -2.97
C ASN A 362 -10.88 24.41 -1.56
N LYS A 363 -10.17 25.05 -0.63
CA LYS A 363 -10.80 25.51 0.63
C LYS A 363 -11.65 26.75 0.33
N VAL A 364 -12.98 26.57 0.25
CA VAL A 364 -13.93 27.70 0.25
C VAL A 364 -13.64 28.59 1.47
N GLY A 365 -13.30 29.85 1.23
CA GLY A 365 -12.99 30.79 2.30
C GLY A 365 -14.22 31.01 3.17
N ARG A 366 -14.03 31.14 4.50
CA ARG A 366 -15.13 31.39 5.47
C ARG A 366 -16.04 32.56 5.06
N ASN A 367 -15.52 33.52 4.28
CA ASN A 367 -16.26 34.68 3.81
C ASN A 367 -16.76 34.58 2.36
N ASP A 368 -16.41 33.51 1.62
CA ASP A 368 -16.79 33.31 0.23
C ASP A 368 -18.25 32.85 0.11
N PRO A 369 -18.89 33.02 -1.07
CA PRO A 369 -20.22 32.48 -1.32
C PRO A 369 -20.27 30.99 -1.01
N CYS A 370 -21.30 30.58 -0.28
CA CYS A 370 -21.46 29.21 0.14
C CYS A 370 -21.80 28.31 -1.06
N ILE A 371 -21.09 27.19 -1.18
CA ILE A 371 -21.20 26.22 -2.29
C ILE A 371 -22.57 25.52 -2.38
N CYS A 372 -23.44 25.64 -1.38
CA CYS A 372 -24.81 25.13 -1.42
C CYS A 372 -25.77 26.00 -2.26
N GLY A 373 -25.27 27.07 -2.88
CA GLY A 373 -26.08 27.97 -3.72
C GLY A 373 -26.99 28.93 -2.96
N SER A 374 -26.86 29.01 -1.62
CA SER A 374 -27.73 29.87 -0.79
C SER A 374 -27.48 31.37 -0.92
N GLY A 375 -26.41 31.79 -1.61
CA GLY A 375 -25.99 33.19 -1.74
C GLY A 375 -25.38 33.81 -0.47
N ASN A 376 -25.33 33.07 0.65
CA ASN A 376 -24.74 33.52 1.91
C ASN A 376 -23.24 33.23 2.00
N LYS A 377 -22.51 33.92 2.88
CA LYS A 377 -21.10 33.59 3.18
C LYS A 377 -20.98 32.23 3.85
N TYR A 378 -19.96 31.42 3.49
CA TYR A 378 -19.76 30.06 3.97
C TYR A 378 -19.91 29.92 5.50
N LYS A 379 -19.26 30.79 6.29
CA LYS A 379 -19.32 30.78 7.77
C LYS A 379 -20.71 30.99 8.38
N LYS A 380 -21.68 31.46 7.61
CA LYS A 380 -23.06 31.73 8.06
C LYS A 380 -24.05 30.67 7.55
N CYS A 381 -23.60 29.74 6.71
CA CYS A 381 -24.44 28.72 6.09
C CYS A 381 -23.86 27.32 6.41
N CYS A 382 -23.17 26.67 5.46
CA CYS A 382 -22.62 25.32 5.66
C CYS A 382 -21.39 25.28 6.57
N GLY A 383 -20.71 26.40 6.81
CA GLY A 383 -19.55 26.50 7.70
C GLY A 383 -19.89 26.87 9.14
N LYS A 384 -21.04 26.40 9.64
CA LYS A 384 -21.46 26.52 11.04
C LYS A 384 -20.85 25.43 11.90
#